data_AF-J9DY01-F1
#
_entry.id   AF-J9DY01-F1
#
_cell.length_a   1.000
_cell.length_b   1.000
_cell.length_c   1.000
_cell.angle_alpha   90.00
_cell.angle_beta   90.00
_cell.angle_gamma   90.00
#
_symmetry.space_group_name_H-M   'P 1'
#
loop_
_entity.id
_entity.type
_entity.pdbx_description
1 polymer ?
#
loop_
_entity_poly.entity_id
_entity_poly.type
_entity_poly.pdbx_seq_one_letter_code
_entity_poly.pdbx_strand_id
1 'polypeptide(L)'
;MSQVLELNAFDRVLRGNQQKVLDISEEIKQLEEEKDRFLHTVDFISQQQAELEALVVDLEKALGLSDWTEMTPIGLPDPGVATHADMQRQAMLQLQLRIDAQLKQADDDITDIIEQVKELQRTAMGLMMRLNRRNRLRRSLDVNWMPCNGLMNKA
;
A
#
# COMPACT_ATOMS: atom_id res chain seq x y z
N MET A 1 5.05 50.53 23.68
CA MET A 1 3.80 49.73 23.58
C MET A 1 3.83 48.71 22.43
N SER A 2 4.32 49.00 21.22
CA SER A 2 4.29 48.01 20.12
C SER A 2 5.15 46.76 20.38
N GLN A 3 6.33 46.92 20.98
CA GLN A 3 7.23 45.80 21.28
C GLN A 3 6.67 44.78 22.29
N VAL A 4 5.79 45.21 23.21
CA VAL A 4 5.10 44.33 24.18
C VAL A 4 3.98 43.54 23.50
N LEU A 5 3.31 44.12 22.51
CA LEU A 5 2.28 43.44 21.72
C LEU A 5 2.91 42.38 20.80
N GLU A 6 4.05 42.69 20.18
CA GLU A 6 4.83 41.73 19.38
C GLU A 6 5.35 40.57 20.24
N LEU A 7 5.89 40.86 21.44
CA LEU A 7 6.30 39.82 22.38
C LEU A 7 5.14 38.90 22.78
N ASN A 8 3.96 39.46 23.03
CA ASN A 8 2.75 38.68 23.34
C ASN A 8 2.30 37.80 22.15
N ALA A 9 2.43 38.32 20.92
CA ALA A 9 2.15 37.56 19.72
C ALA A 9 3.11 36.37 19.55
N PHE A 10 4.41 36.57 19.81
CA PHE A 10 5.40 35.48 19.81
C PHE A 10 5.09 34.44 20.89
N ASP A 11 4.74 34.86 22.11
CA ASP A 11 4.37 33.97 23.20
C ASP A 11 3.17 33.07 22.85
N ARG A 12 2.16 33.61 22.16
CA ARG A 12 1.00 32.82 21.70
C ARG A 12 1.40 31.76 20.69
N VAL A 13 2.25 32.12 19.72
CA VAL A 13 2.76 31.18 18.72
C VAL A 13 3.64 30.12 19.37
N LEU A 14 4.51 30.50 20.31
CA LEU A 14 5.39 29.59 21.03
C LEU A 14 4.60 28.56 21.83
N ARG A 15 3.57 28.99 22.59
CA ARG A 15 2.68 28.04 23.30
C ARG A 15 1.92 27.14 22.35
N GLY A 16 1.41 27.67 21.24
CA GLY A 16 0.72 26.88 20.22
C GLY A 16 1.64 25.82 19.59
N ASN A 17 2.90 26.17 19.33
CA ASN A 17 3.89 25.22 18.82
C ASN A 17 4.30 24.20 19.89
N GLN A 18 4.45 24.63 21.15
CA GLN A 18 4.73 23.73 22.26
C GLN A 18 3.64 22.67 22.40
N GLN A 19 2.36 23.05 22.33
CA GLN A 19 1.26 22.07 22.37
C GLN A 19 1.34 21.09 21.20
N LYS A 20 1.53 21.57 19.97
CA LYS A 20 1.70 20.69 18.80
C LYS A 20 2.86 19.72 18.94
N VAL A 21 3.98 20.15 19.53
CA VAL A 21 5.14 19.28 19.77
C VAL A 21 4.79 18.18 20.78
N LEU A 22 4.00 18.50 21.81
CA LEU A 22 3.53 17.50 22.78
C LEU A 22 2.56 16.52 22.12
N ASP A 23 1.60 17.01 21.34
CA ASP A 23 0.63 16.18 20.62
C ASP A 23 1.35 15.21 19.66
N ILE A 24 2.28 15.71 18.85
CA ILE A 24 3.11 14.88 17.94
C ILE A 24 3.95 13.87 18.74
N SER A 25 4.50 14.26 19.89
CA SER A 25 5.27 13.34 20.73
C SER A 25 4.41 12.20 21.28
N GLU A 26 3.13 12.42 21.54
CA GLU A 26 2.20 11.39 21.97
C GLU A 26 1.82 10.46 20.81
N GLU A 27 1.52 11.03 19.64
CA GLU A 27 1.27 10.26 18.41
C GLU A 27 2.48 9.37 18.05
N ILE A 28 3.70 9.87 18.16
CA ILE A 28 4.92 9.08 17.91
C ILE A 28 5.00 7.88 18.85
N LYS A 29 4.73 8.06 20.15
CA LYS A 29 4.75 6.96 21.11
C LYS A 29 3.71 5.89 20.77
N GLN A 30 2.50 6.29 20.40
CA GLN A 30 1.45 5.37 19.98
C GLN A 30 1.86 4.58 18.73
N LEU A 31 2.47 5.26 17.75
CA LEU A 31 3.00 4.63 16.53
C LEU A 31 4.16 3.68 16.82
N GLU A 32 5.03 4.00 17.78
CA GLU A 32 6.12 3.11 18.21
C GLU A 32 5.58 1.83 18.83
N GLU A 33 4.58 1.94 19.72
CA GLU A 33 3.90 0.80 20.32
C GLU A 33 3.19 -0.06 19.27
N GLU A 34 2.51 0.57 18.30
CA GLU A 34 1.89 -0.11 17.16
C GLU A 34 2.91 -0.87 16.31
N LYS A 35 4.02 -0.21 15.98
CA LYS A 35 5.12 -0.81 15.22
C LYS A 35 5.68 -2.02 15.94
N ASP A 36 5.90 -1.95 17.26
CA ASP A 36 6.38 -3.10 18.04
C ASP A 36 5.37 -4.26 18.05
N ARG A 37 4.06 -3.96 18.17
CA ARG A 37 3.01 -4.99 18.03
C ARG A 37 3.01 -5.65 16.66
N PHE A 38 3.19 -4.88 15.59
CA PHE A 38 3.27 -5.43 14.23
C PHE A 38 4.51 -6.29 14.06
N LEU A 39 5.67 -5.88 14.57
CA LEU A 39 6.89 -6.70 14.52
C LEU A 39 6.68 -8.06 15.17
N HIS A 40 6.12 -8.10 16.38
CA HIS A 40 5.82 -9.36 17.06
C HIS A 40 4.82 -10.23 16.29
N THR A 41 3.81 -9.62 15.68
CA THR A 41 2.82 -10.35 14.88
C THR A 41 3.45 -10.95 13.62
N VAL A 42 4.31 -10.20 12.94
CA VAL A 42 5.03 -10.67 11.76
C VAL A 42 5.96 -11.83 12.14
N ASP A 43 6.76 -11.69 13.21
CA ASP A 43 7.65 -12.74 13.68
C ASP A 43 6.88 -14.04 14.00
N PHE A 44 5.73 -13.91 14.66
CA PHE A 44 4.85 -15.04 14.97
C PHE A 44 4.32 -15.73 13.71
N ILE A 45 3.81 -14.96 12.73
CA ILE A 45 3.31 -15.50 11.47
C ILE A 45 4.44 -16.17 10.69
N SER A 46 5.63 -15.58 10.64
CA SER A 46 6.79 -16.17 9.97
C SER A 46 7.21 -17.49 10.60
N GLN A 47 7.18 -17.59 11.93
CA GLN A 47 7.44 -18.85 12.62
C GLN A 47 6.39 -19.92 12.26
N GLN A 48 5.10 -19.55 12.28
CA GLN A 48 4.03 -20.48 11.90
C GLN A 48 4.15 -20.95 10.44
N GLN A 49 4.54 -20.07 9.53
CA GLN A 49 4.79 -20.43 8.13
C GLN A 49 5.92 -21.45 8.00
N ALA A 50 7.05 -21.24 8.71
CA ALA A 50 8.17 -22.18 8.70
C ALA A 50 7.79 -23.55 9.28
N GLU A 51 7.00 -23.58 10.36
CA GLU A 51 6.50 -24.82 10.95
C GLU A 51 5.55 -25.57 10.00
N LEU A 52 4.64 -24.85 9.33
CA LEU A 52 3.74 -25.43 8.33
C LEU A 52 4.50 -25.95 7.10
N GLU A 53 5.49 -25.22 6.63
CA GLU A 53 6.34 -25.63 5.50
C GLU A 53 7.11 -26.91 5.82
N ALA A 54 7.69 -27.01 7.03
CA ALA A 54 8.36 -28.22 7.48
C ALA A 54 7.41 -29.43 7.50
N LEU A 55 6.18 -29.25 8.00
CA LEU A 55 5.17 -30.31 8.01
C LEU A 55 4.75 -30.73 6.59
N VAL A 56 4.58 -29.78 5.67
CA VAL A 56 4.26 -30.07 4.27
C VAL A 56 5.37 -30.90 3.63
N VAL A 57 6.63 -30.49 3.80
CA VAL A 57 7.81 -31.21 3.27
C VAL A 57 7.90 -32.63 3.82
N ASP A 58 7.58 -32.85 5.10
CA ASP A 58 7.56 -34.19 5.70
C ASP A 58 6.43 -35.06 5.11
N LEU A 59 5.25 -34.49 4.85
CA LEU A 59 4.14 -35.18 4.20
C LEU A 59 4.45 -35.54 2.75
N GLU A 60 5.08 -34.64 1.99
CA GLU A 60 5.50 -34.88 0.62
C GLU A 60 6.47 -36.06 0.54
N LYS A 61 7.48 -36.09 1.42
CA LYS A 61 8.42 -37.21 1.52
C LYS A 61 7.73 -38.52 1.89
N ALA A 62 6.82 -38.48 2.86
CA ALA A 62 6.07 -39.67 3.29
C ALA A 62 5.19 -40.26 2.17
N LEU A 63 4.67 -39.40 1.29
CA LEU A 63 3.81 -39.77 0.16
C LEU A 63 4.57 -39.95 -1.16
N GLY A 64 5.88 -39.67 -1.20
CA GLY A 64 6.70 -39.74 -2.42
C GLY A 64 6.31 -38.70 -3.48
N LEU A 65 5.78 -37.55 -3.04
CA LEU A 65 5.40 -36.45 -3.92
C LEU A 65 6.60 -35.53 -4.21
N SER A 66 6.55 -34.82 -5.35
CA SER A 66 7.45 -33.69 -5.58
C SER A 66 7.05 -32.50 -4.72
N ASP A 67 7.91 -31.48 -4.69
CA ASP A 67 7.59 -30.19 -4.09
C ASP A 67 6.28 -29.64 -4.70
N TRP A 68 5.35 -29.27 -3.83
CA TRP A 68 4.04 -28.74 -4.18
C TRP A 68 4.11 -27.47 -5.04
N THR A 69 5.20 -26.71 -4.96
CA THR A 69 5.40 -25.47 -5.73
C THR A 69 5.67 -25.74 -7.21
N GLU A 70 6.18 -26.93 -7.56
CA GLU A 70 6.50 -27.28 -8.95
C GLU A 70 5.26 -27.58 -9.80
N MET A 71 4.07 -27.69 -9.16
CA MET A 71 2.79 -27.98 -9.81
C MET A 71 2.86 -29.21 -10.74
N THR A 72 3.70 -30.19 -10.38
CA THR A 72 3.81 -31.41 -11.18
C THR A 72 2.51 -32.20 -11.08
N PRO A 73 2.07 -32.85 -12.18
CA PRO A 73 0.87 -33.68 -12.12
C PRO A 73 1.05 -34.82 -11.12
N ILE A 74 0.26 -34.82 -10.05
CA ILE A 74 0.24 -35.92 -9.06
C ILE A 74 -0.15 -37.21 -9.81
N GLY A 75 0.78 -38.16 -9.84
CA GLY A 75 0.60 -39.48 -10.44
C GLY A 75 -0.18 -40.43 -9.52
N LEU A 76 -0.76 -41.49 -10.10
CA LEU A 76 -1.32 -42.59 -9.32
C LEU A 76 -0.17 -43.48 -8.80
N PRO A 77 -0.24 -43.99 -7.55
CA PRO A 77 0.81 -44.83 -6.97
C PRO A 77 1.10 -46.10 -7.78
N ASP A 78 0.08 -46.71 -8.39
CA ASP A 78 0.20 -47.81 -9.35
C ASP A 78 -0.85 -47.67 -10.47
N PRO A 79 -0.45 -47.18 -11.66
CA PRO A 79 -1.35 -47.04 -12.81
C PRO A 79 -1.94 -48.38 -13.29
N GLY A 80 -1.30 -49.50 -12.99
CA GLY A 80 -1.76 -50.84 -13.39
C GLY A 80 -2.93 -51.36 -12.56
N VAL A 81 -3.15 -50.79 -11.37
CA VAL A 81 -4.22 -51.18 -10.42
C VAL A 81 -5.29 -50.08 -10.31
N ALA A 82 -5.06 -48.92 -10.93
CA ALA A 82 -5.98 -47.81 -10.92
C ALA A 82 -7.30 -48.13 -11.64
N THR A 83 -8.42 -47.83 -10.97
CA THR A 83 -9.74 -47.95 -11.60
C THR A 83 -10.03 -46.76 -12.51
N HIS A 84 -11.02 -46.90 -13.40
CA HIS A 84 -11.50 -45.78 -14.20
C HIS A 84 -11.96 -44.59 -13.34
N ALA A 85 -12.55 -44.86 -12.18
CA ALA A 85 -12.97 -43.82 -11.24
C ALA A 85 -11.77 -43.06 -10.65
N ASP A 86 -10.64 -43.74 -10.42
CA ASP A 86 -9.42 -43.10 -9.89
C ASP A 86 -8.78 -42.18 -10.94
N MET A 87 -8.76 -42.60 -12.21
CA MET A 87 -8.31 -41.76 -13.32
C MET A 87 -9.18 -40.51 -13.49
N GLN A 88 -10.51 -40.66 -13.42
CA GLN A 88 -11.42 -39.51 -13.49
C GLN A 88 -11.22 -38.55 -12.30
N ARG A 89 -11.06 -39.09 -11.09
CA ARG A 89 -10.80 -38.29 -9.89
C ARG A 89 -9.49 -37.52 -10.02
N GLN A 90 -8.42 -38.16 -10.50
CA GLN A 90 -7.13 -37.52 -10.74
C GLN A 90 -7.26 -36.36 -11.74
N ALA A 91 -7.94 -36.58 -12.87
CA ALA A 91 -8.15 -35.54 -13.87
C ALA A 91 -8.94 -34.34 -13.31
N MET A 92 -9.96 -34.61 -12.48
CA MET A 92 -10.74 -33.54 -11.83
C MET A 92 -9.91 -32.74 -10.83
N LEU A 93 -9.10 -33.41 -10.00
CA LEU A 93 -8.21 -32.73 -9.05
C LEU A 93 -7.15 -31.88 -9.77
N GLN A 94 -6.58 -32.38 -10.86
CA GLN A 94 -5.64 -31.60 -11.68
C GLN A 94 -6.29 -30.38 -12.33
N LEU A 95 -7.53 -30.51 -12.79
CA LEU A 95 -8.29 -29.36 -13.30
C LEU A 95 -8.54 -28.32 -12.21
N GLN A 96 -8.91 -28.77 -11.01
CA GLN A 96 -9.13 -27.89 -9.86
C GLN A 96 -7.86 -27.09 -9.52
N LEU A 97 -6.70 -27.76 -9.44
CA LEU A 97 -5.42 -27.07 -9.20
C LEU A 97 -5.10 -26.01 -10.25
N ARG A 98 -5.42 -26.27 -11.53
CA ARG A 98 -5.24 -25.29 -12.61
C ARG A 98 -6.17 -24.10 -12.47
N ILE A 99 -7.44 -24.32 -12.11
CA ILE A 99 -8.41 -23.25 -11.89
C ILE A 99 -7.95 -22.38 -10.71
N ASP A 100 -7.52 -22.99 -9.61
CA ASP A 100 -7.02 -22.26 -8.43
C ASP A 100 -5.80 -21.41 -8.78
N ALA A 101 -4.86 -21.94 -9.57
CA ALA A 101 -3.71 -21.18 -10.04
C ALA A 101 -4.11 -19.99 -10.93
N GLN A 102 -5.08 -20.18 -11.83
CA GLN A 102 -5.60 -19.11 -12.68
C GLN A 102 -6.31 -18.02 -11.87
N LEU A 103 -7.07 -18.40 -10.85
CA LEU A 103 -7.74 -17.44 -9.97
C LEU A 103 -6.75 -16.62 -9.15
N LYS A 104 -5.69 -17.25 -8.64
CA LYS A 104 -4.60 -16.52 -7.95
C LYS A 104 -3.90 -15.53 -8.88
N GLN A 105 -3.54 -15.96 -10.08
CA GLN A 105 -2.94 -15.05 -11.07
C GLN A 105 -3.87 -13.88 -11.41
N ALA A 106 -5.17 -14.11 -11.55
CA ALA A 106 -6.12 -13.04 -11.82
C ALA A 106 -6.24 -12.05 -10.64
N ASP A 107 -6.12 -12.52 -9.40
CA ASP A 107 -6.11 -11.67 -8.20
C ASP A 107 -4.84 -10.79 -8.14
N ASP A 108 -3.69 -11.38 -8.44
CA ASP A 108 -2.41 -10.65 -8.57
C ASP A 108 -2.52 -9.58 -9.68
N ASP A 109 -3.03 -9.94 -10.85
CA ASP A 109 -3.23 -9.02 -11.97
C ASP A 109 -4.18 -7.86 -11.60
N ILE A 110 -5.26 -8.14 -10.84
CA ILE A 110 -6.18 -7.11 -10.34
C ILE A 110 -5.49 -6.19 -9.35
N THR A 111 -4.66 -6.74 -8.45
CA THR A 111 -3.89 -5.97 -7.48
C THR A 111 -2.92 -5.01 -8.18
N ASP A 112 -2.23 -5.47 -9.22
CA ASP A 112 -1.36 -4.65 -10.05
C ASP A 112 -2.13 -3.52 -10.77
N ILE A 113 -3.31 -3.81 -11.31
CA ILE A 113 -4.18 -2.78 -11.92
C ILE A 113 -4.58 -1.73 -10.89
N ILE A 114 -4.93 -2.13 -9.67
CA ILE A 114 -5.28 -1.20 -8.58
C ILE A 114 -4.09 -0.29 -8.26
N GLU A 115 -2.88 -0.82 -8.19
CA GLU A 115 -1.68 -0.02 -7.93
C GLU A 115 -1.39 0.96 -9.07
N GLN A 116 -1.49 0.53 -10.33
CA GLN A 116 -1.35 1.39 -11.50
C GLN A 116 -2.38 2.54 -11.50
N VAL A 117 -3.64 2.26 -11.15
CA VAL A 117 -4.69 3.28 -11.03
C VAL A 117 -4.36 4.29 -9.93
N LYS A 118 -3.89 3.83 -8.77
CA LYS A 118 -3.45 4.72 -7.67
C LYS A 118 -2.30 5.62 -8.11
N GLU A 119 -1.35 5.10 -8.89
CA GLU A 119 -0.24 5.89 -9.40
C GLU A 119 -0.68 6.98 -10.39
N LEU A 120 -1.58 6.63 -11.30
CA LEU A 120 -2.18 7.60 -12.22
C LEU A 120 -2.94 8.69 -11.48
N GLN A 121 -3.70 8.34 -10.44
CA GLN A 121 -4.39 9.31 -9.59
C GLN A 121 -3.42 10.26 -8.87
N ARG A 122 -2.33 9.73 -8.28
CA ARG A 122 -1.27 10.54 -7.65
C ARG A 122 -0.65 11.51 -8.64
N THR A 123 -0.34 11.04 -9.85
CA THR A 123 0.22 11.87 -10.92
C THR A 123 -0.74 12.96 -11.38
N ALA A 124 -2.02 12.63 -11.59
CA ALA A 124 -3.05 13.58 -11.98
C ALA A 124 -3.24 14.68 -10.91
N MET A 125 -3.30 14.31 -9.62
CA MET A 125 -3.36 15.27 -8.52
C MET A 125 -2.12 16.18 -8.50
N GLY A 126 -0.92 15.62 -8.68
CA GLY A 126 0.32 16.38 -8.75
C GLY A 126 0.36 17.37 -9.93
N LEU A 127 -0.20 17.00 -11.08
CA LEU A 127 -0.33 17.88 -12.24
C LEU A 127 -1.35 19.00 -11.98
N MET A 128 -2.49 18.66 -11.38
CA MET A 128 -3.53 19.62 -11.01
C MET A 128 -3.00 20.67 -10.01
N MET A 129 -2.23 20.25 -9.01
CA MET A 129 -1.58 21.17 -8.07
C MET A 129 -0.61 22.13 -8.77
N ARG A 130 0.21 21.61 -9.70
CA ARG A 130 1.15 22.42 -10.50
C ARG A 130 0.43 23.44 -11.38
N LEU A 131 -0.64 23.04 -12.05
CA LEU A 131 -1.50 23.93 -12.84
C LEU A 131 -2.15 25.01 -11.96
N ASN A 132 -2.64 24.64 -10.79
CA ASN A 132 -3.28 25.58 -9.86
C ASN A 132 -2.27 26.62 -9.30
N ARG A 133 -1.02 26.21 -9.02
CA ARG A 133 0.06 27.16 -8.67
C ARG A 133 0.38 28.10 -9.84
N ARG A 134 0.52 27.57 -11.05
CA ARG A 134 0.79 28.36 -12.26
C ARG A 134 -0.32 29.39 -12.53
N ASN A 135 -1.57 28.99 -12.41
CA ASN A 135 -2.72 29.88 -12.59
C ASN A 135 -2.78 30.98 -11.52
N ARG A 136 -2.43 30.66 -10.26
CA ARG A 136 -2.33 31.68 -9.20
C ARG A 136 -1.23 32.70 -9.48
N LEU A 137 -0.03 32.24 -9.89
CA LEU A 137 1.07 33.13 -10.28
C LEU A 137 0.68 34.03 -11.44
N ARG A 138 0.02 33.48 -12.48
CA ARG A 138 -0.48 34.26 -13.62
C ARG A 138 -1.45 35.35 -13.19
N ARG A 139 -2.45 35.03 -12.35
CA ARG A 139 -3.39 36.02 -11.82
C ARG A 139 -2.69 37.10 -10.99
N SER A 140 -1.70 36.73 -10.18
CA SER A 140 -0.92 37.69 -9.38
C SER A 140 -0.11 38.66 -10.27
N LEU A 141 0.44 38.17 -11.38
CA LEU A 141 1.14 38.99 -12.35
C LEU A 141 0.15 39.92 -13.07
N ASP A 142 -1.02 39.42 -13.51
CA ASP A 142 -2.05 40.23 -14.17
C ASP A 142 -2.58 41.37 -13.26
N VAL A 143 -2.73 41.12 -11.95
CA VAL A 143 -3.13 42.14 -10.96
C VAL A 143 -2.03 43.19 -10.77
N ASN A 144 -0.76 42.80 -10.81
CA ASN A 144 0.38 43.71 -10.63
C ASN A 144 0.66 44.57 -11.90
N TRP A 145 0.14 44.15 -13.05
CA TRP A 145 0.25 44.87 -14.33
C TRP A 145 -1.02 45.65 -14.72
N MET A 146 -2.05 45.72 -13.85
CA MET A 146 -3.16 46.65 -14.10
C MET A 146 -2.58 48.07 -14.23
N PRO A 147 -2.75 48.75 -15.38
CA PRO A 147 -2.26 50.10 -15.53
C PRO A 147 -2.92 51.00 -14.48
N CYS A 148 -2.16 51.92 -13.90
CA CYS A 148 -2.64 53.03 -13.08
C CYS A 148 -3.57 53.97 -13.90
N ASN A 149 -4.68 53.47 -14.44
CA ASN A 149 -5.71 54.24 -15.11
C ASN A 149 -6.65 54.80 -14.04
N GLY A 150 -6.17 55.80 -13.31
CA GLY A 150 -6.94 56.48 -12.27
C GLY A 150 -6.50 57.89 -11.90
N LEU A 151 -5.40 58.42 -12.46
CA LEU A 151 -4.93 59.78 -12.15
C LEU A 151 -4.69 60.62 -13.41
N MET A 152 -5.68 60.64 -14.31
CA MET A 152 -5.76 61.64 -15.38
C MET A 152 -7.20 62.16 -15.45
N ASN A 153 -7.60 62.92 -14.43
CA ASN A 153 -8.64 63.95 -14.54
C ASN A 153 -8.66 64.80 -13.26
N LYS A 154 -7.90 65.90 -13.29
CA LYS A 154 -8.16 67.21 -12.64
C LYS A 154 -6.86 68.02 -12.66
N ALA A 155 -6.72 68.84 -13.69
CA ALA A 155 -6.02 70.13 -13.67
C ALA A 155 -6.65 70.98 -14.78
#